data_AF-A0A5N7MP05-F1
#
_entry.id   AF-A0A5N7MP05-F1
#
_cell.length_a   1.000
_cell.length_b   1.000
_cell.length_c   1.000
_cell.angle_alpha   90.00
_cell.angle_beta   90.00
_cell.angle_gamma   90.00
#
_symmetry.space_group_name_H-M   'P 1'
#
loop_
_entity.id
_entity.type
_entity.pdbx_description
1 polymer ?
#
loop_
_entity_poly.entity_id
_entity_poly.type
_entity_poly.pdbx_seq_one_letter_code
_entity_poly.pdbx_strand_id
1 'polypeptide(L)' 'MGWKIDNRGGEAVLAIDWCELDGPTLAAQPSLGFGSRLLRQTITRELAGQLDLRYEREGVCCTIAVPTGSGNQQAA' A
#
# COMPACT_ATOMS: atom_id res chain seq x y z
N MET A 1 -12.19 0.41 0.74
CA MET A 1 -11.10 -0.42 0.20
C MET A 1 -11.28 -0.57 -1.29
N GLY A 2 -10.20 -0.50 -2.05
CA GLY A 2 -10.25 -0.71 -3.49
C GLY A 2 -8.88 -0.60 -4.12
N TRP A 3 -8.80 -0.99 -5.39
CA TRP A 3 -7.61 -0.82 -6.18
C TRP A 3 -8.00 -0.39 -7.59
N LYS A 4 -7.08 0.31 -8.25
CA LYS A 4 -7.22 0.76 -9.64
C LYS A 4 -5.85 0.95 -10.28
N ILE A 5 -5.81 0.97 -11.60
CA ILE A 5 -4.64 1.40 -12.36
C ILE A 5 -4.89 2.84 -12.81
N ASP A 6 -4.07 3.76 -12.34
CA ASP A 6 -4.04 5.16 -12.76
C ASP A 6 -2.94 5.36 -13.81
N ASN A 7 -3.13 6.29 -14.74
CA ASN A 7 -2.03 6.80 -15.55
C ASN A 7 -1.51 8.10 -14.91
N ARG A 8 -0.24 8.10 -14.47
CA ARG A 8 0.40 9.25 -13.82
C ARG A 8 1.66 9.61 -14.59
N GLY A 9 1.66 10.77 -15.24
CA GLY A 9 2.83 11.25 -15.99
C GLY A 9 3.22 10.36 -17.18
N GLY A 10 2.29 9.59 -17.74
CA GLY A 10 2.56 8.66 -18.85
C GLY A 10 2.89 7.24 -18.41
N GLU A 11 2.99 6.97 -17.10
CA GLU A 11 3.25 5.64 -16.55
C GLU A 11 1.99 5.05 -15.90
N ALA A 12 1.79 3.75 -16.07
CA ALA A 12 0.73 3.03 -15.38
C ALA A 12 1.15 2.74 -13.93
N VAL A 13 0.28 3.11 -12.99
CA VAL A 13 0.50 3.00 -11.55
C VAL A 13 -0.67 2.25 -10.93
N LEU A 14 -0.39 1.13 -10.26
CA LEU A 14 -1.35 0.45 -9.41
C LEU A 14 -1.50 1.25 -8.11
N ALA A 15 -2.69 1.81 -7.90
CA ALA A 15 -3.08 2.49 -6.68
C ALA A 15 -4.00 1.59 -5.85
N ILE A 16 -3.67 1.36 -4.58
CA ILE A 16 -4.44 0.54 -3.66
C ILE A 16 -4.74 1.35 -2.40
N ASP A 17 -6.00 1.38 -2.00
CA ASP A 17 -6.44 1.87 -0.69
C ASP A 17 -6.93 0.68 0.13
N TRP A 18 -6.24 0.41 1.23
CA TRP A 18 -6.46 -0.74 2.08
C TRP A 18 -6.49 -0.33 3.54
N CYS A 19 -7.37 -0.93 4.33
CA CYS A 19 -7.29 -0.91 5.78
C CYS A 19 -7.64 -2.28 6.36
N GLU A 20 -7.04 -2.57 7.50
CA GLU A 20 -7.45 -3.62 8.40
C GLU A 20 -8.34 -2.99 9.47
N LEU A 21 -9.60 -3.39 9.49
CA LEU A 21 -10.62 -2.93 10.45
C LEU A 21 -11.05 -4.10 11.33
N ASP A 22 -11.91 -3.83 12.31
CA ASP A 22 -12.44 -4.81 13.28
C ASP A 22 -11.38 -5.44 14.21
N GLY A 23 -10.23 -4.78 14.33
CA GLY A 23 -9.22 -5.04 15.35
C GLY A 23 -9.54 -4.38 16.69
N PRO A 24 -8.77 -4.68 17.76
CA PRO A 24 -8.87 -3.94 19.01
C PRO A 24 -8.54 -2.46 18.77
N THR A 25 -9.25 -1.57 19.46
CA THR A 25 -9.03 -0.12 19.34
C THR A 25 -7.58 0.23 19.63
N LEU A 26 -6.94 0.96 18.71
CA LEU A 26 -5.59 1.47 18.94
C LEU A 26 -5.64 2.66 19.90
N ALA A 27 -5.11 2.47 21.11
CA ALA A 27 -5.02 3.52 22.12
C ALA A 27 -3.89 4.54 21.84
N ALA A 28 -2.89 4.13 21.06
CA ALA A 28 -1.76 4.95 20.62
C ALA A 28 -1.17 4.37 19.32
N GLN A 29 -0.25 5.09 18.67
CA GLN A 29 0.47 4.54 17.54
C GLN A 29 1.31 3.32 17.98
N PRO A 30 1.12 2.15 17.36
CA PRO A 30 1.86 0.95 17.73
C PRO A 30 3.33 1.07 17.30
N SER A 31 4.20 0.36 18.02
CA SER A 31 5.58 0.18 17.57
C SER A 31 5.63 -0.55 16.23
N LEU A 32 6.48 -0.09 15.30
CA LEU A 32 6.65 -0.72 13.99
C LEU A 32 7.17 -2.16 14.13
N GLY A 33 6.27 -3.13 13.94
CA GLY A 33 6.57 -4.55 13.94
C GLY A 33 7.01 -5.08 12.58
N PHE A 34 7.17 -6.40 12.50
CA PHE A 34 7.58 -7.10 11.28
C PHE A 34 6.73 -6.74 10.05
N GLY A 35 5.39 -6.79 10.16
CA GLY A 35 4.49 -6.52 9.03
C GLY A 35 4.66 -5.11 8.44
N SER A 36 4.73 -4.08 9.28
CA SER A 36 4.95 -2.69 8.83
C SER A 36 6.31 -2.50 8.13
N ARG A 37 7.34 -3.19 8.60
CA ARG A 37 8.67 -3.19 7.99
C ARG A 37 8.68 -3.92 6.66
N LEU A 38 7.99 -5.05 6.58
CA LEU A 38 7.84 -5.84 5.35
C LEU A 38 7.11 -5.01 4.29
N LEU A 39 5.95 -4.43 4.62
CA LEU A 39 5.19 -3.56 3.72
C LEU A 39 6.07 -2.41 3.19
N ARG A 40 6.75 -1.70 4.10
CA ARG A 40 7.63 -0.60 3.70
C ARG A 40 8.76 -1.09 2.80
N GLN A 41 9.44 -2.18 3.15
CA GLN A 41 10.56 -2.70 2.36
C GLN A 41 10.10 -3.13 0.96
N THR A 42 9.07 -3.96 0.86
CA THR A 42 8.57 -4.46 -0.42
C THR A 42 8.07 -3.31 -1.30
N ILE A 43 7.23 -2.42 -0.76
CA ILE A 43 6.64 -1.35 -1.56
C ILE A 43 7.70 -0.33 -1.99
N THR A 44 8.48 0.22 -1.05
CA THR A 44 9.35 1.36 -1.38
C THR A 44 10.69 0.95 -1.97
N ARG A 45 11.19 -0.26 -1.66
CA ARG A 45 12.51 -0.71 -2.15
C ARG A 45 12.37 -1.67 -3.33
N GLU A 46 11.60 -2.74 -3.18
CA GLU A 46 11.54 -3.81 -4.18
C GLU A 46 10.67 -3.40 -5.37
N LEU A 47 9.55 -2.73 -5.11
CA LEU A 47 8.59 -2.31 -6.12
C LEU A 47 8.75 -0.85 -6.56
N ALA A 48 9.74 -0.14 -6.03
CA ALA A 48 9.99 1.29 -6.30
C ALA A 48 8.71 2.17 -6.18
N GLY A 49 7.80 1.79 -5.28
CA GLY A 49 6.53 2.44 -5.04
C GLY A 49 6.54 3.39 -3.84
N GLN A 50 5.35 3.88 -3.52
CA GLN A 50 5.08 4.74 -2.37
C GLN A 50 4.08 4.07 -1.44
N LEU A 51 4.33 4.21 -0.13
CA LEU A 51 3.46 3.73 0.93
C LEU A 51 3.20 4.88 1.90
N ASP A 52 1.93 5.23 2.08
CA ASP A 52 1.45 6.03 3.21
C ASP A 52 0.71 5.12 4.17
N LEU A 53 1.27 4.89 5.37
CA LEU A 53 0.72 4.00 6.39
C LEU A 53 0.24 4.83 7.58
N ARG A 54 -1.04 4.69 7.91
CA ARG A 54 -1.74 5.44 8.97
C ARG A 54 -2.33 4.47 9.99
N TYR A 55 -2.13 4.77 11.26
CA TYR A 55 -2.71 4.02 12.37
C TYR A 55 -3.87 4.84 12.93
N GLU A 56 -5.08 4.42 12.60
CA GLU A 56 -6.33 5.02 13.04
C GLU A 56 -6.86 4.27 14.29
N ARG A 57 -7.85 4.84 14.98
CA ARG A 57 -8.40 4.20 16.19
C ARG A 57 -9.02 2.83 15.90
N GLU A 58 -9.65 2.71 14.74
CA GLU A 58 -10.39 1.52 14.28
C GLU A 58 -9.49 0.48 13.60
N GLY A 59 -8.22 0.81 13.35
CA GLY A 59 -7.26 -0.12 12.77
C GLY A 59 -6.16 0.54 11.93
N VAL A 60 -5.60 -0.22 10.99
CA VAL A 60 -4.46 0.22 10.17
C VAL A 60 -4.96 0.53 8.77
N CYS A 61 -4.72 1.73 8.27
CA CYS A 61 -5.01 2.11 6.89
C CYS A 61 -3.72 2.41 6.13
N CYS A 62 -3.70 2.17 4.83
CA CYS A 62 -2.65 2.65 3.97
C CYS A 62 -3.12 2.94 2.55
N THR A 63 -2.38 3.82 1.91
CA THR A 63 -2.42 4.04 0.47
C THR A 63 -1.10 3.59 -0.13
N ILE A 64 -1.18 2.79 -1.19
CA ILE A 64 -0.05 2.20 -1.89
C ILE A 64 -0.09 2.67 -3.35
N ALA A 65 1.04 3.09 -3.89
CA ALA A 65 1.19 3.40 -5.30
C ALA A 65 2.43 2.69 -5.85
N VAL A 66 2.26 1.78 -6.79
CA VAL A 66 3.35 0.99 -7.37
C VAL A 66 3.35 1.14 -8.89
N PRO A 67 4.46 1.55 -9.53
CA PRO A 67 4.58 1.51 -10.98
C PRO A 67 4.40 0.07 -11.48
N THR A 68 3.58 -0.15 -12.51
CA THR A 68 3.34 -1.51 -13.01
C THR A 68 4.46 -2.02 -13.93
N GLY A 69 5.49 -1.20 -14.18
CA GLY A 69 6.44 -1.41 -15.26
C GLY A 69 5.78 -1.28 -16.64
N SER A 70 6.59 -1.07 -17.68
CA SER A 70 6.12 -1.09 -19.08
C SER A 70 5.32 -2.37 -19.32
N GLY A 71 4.04 -2.21 -19.65
CA GLY A 71 3.08 -3.31 -19.66
C GLY A 71 3.54 -4.51 -20.50
N ASN A 72 3.68 -5.66 -19.86
CA ASN A 72 3.43 -6.93 -20.53
C ASN A 72 2.24 -7.59 -19.84
N GLN A 73 1.04 -7.15 -20.23
CA GLN A 73 -0.18 -7.86 -19.91
C GLN A 73 -0.24 -9.09 -20.83
N GLN A 74 0.43 -10.17 -20.45
CA GLN A 74 0.08 -11.50 -20.96
C GLN A 74 -1.06 -12.04 -20.11
N ALA A 75 -2.29 -11.79 -20.56
CA ALA A 75 -3.39 -12.70 -20.31
C ALA A 75 -3.36 -13.75 -21.43
N ALA A 76 -3.17 -15.02 -21.05
CA ALA A 76 -3.45 -16.17 -21.90
C ALA A 76 -4.95 -16.42 -21.98
#